data_AF-A0A7U6L9B4-F1
#
_entry.id   AF-A0A7U6L9B4-F1
#
_cell.length_a   1.000
_cell.length_b   1.000
_cell.length_c   1.000
_cell.angle_alpha   90.00
_cell.angle_beta   90.00
_cell.angle_gamma   90.00
#
_symmetry.space_group_name_H-M   'P 1'
#
loop_
_entity.id
_entity.type
_entity.pdbx_description
1 polymer ?
#
loop_
_entity_poly.entity_id
_entity_poly.type
_entity_poly.pdbx_seq_one_letter_code
_entity_poly.pdbx_strand_id
1 'polypeptide(L)'
;MKKIIIIFLLFSSLSFSYTRKEQIQENLSKVGIKQEIIDETQKMDFEIRDLVTFENNENVIGEKLNRLLALLKKDERNYIVSEDIITIYESKIGKDYEKYLNLFTKYTPYDYEKLFAKMVYYRGIGEKDKSDSYYREIEKKYSNTPIMEVIKIYNTANEKDRLLQTKKVLDILKNEEIKRQFGIPDEEVHSMNLTYTLTEVRKNYNNGEIEKAVSEYINNIVNSNVSNEVREYNRRKEILLLLNVLMINEEITNKKLREQNKKKMEGTYISKEIKKETMKNTDYLDKYLNEIQ
;
A
#
# COMPACT_ATOMS: atom_id res chain seq x y z
N MET A 1 42.77 -6.95 22.42
CA MET A 1 42.26 -5.76 21.69
C MET A 1 41.13 -6.23 20.77
N LYS A 2 39.87 -6.00 21.14
CA LYS A 2 38.70 -6.46 20.38
C LYS A 2 38.57 -5.61 19.12
N LYS A 3 38.61 -6.24 17.95
CA LYS A 3 38.39 -5.59 16.64
C LYS A 3 36.97 -5.03 16.62
N ILE A 4 36.82 -3.71 16.66
CA ILE A 4 35.58 -3.04 16.28
C ILE A 4 35.46 -3.23 14.77
N ILE A 5 34.68 -4.23 14.34
CA ILE A 5 34.27 -4.34 12.95
C ILE A 5 33.17 -3.28 12.78
N ILE A 6 33.57 -2.09 12.34
CA ILE A 6 32.66 -1.09 11.79
C ILE A 6 32.12 -1.71 10.50
N ILE A 7 30.92 -2.29 10.55
CA ILE A 7 30.19 -2.68 9.36
C ILE A 7 29.59 -1.40 8.77
N PHE A 8 30.42 -0.70 7.99
CA PHE A 8 29.99 0.32 7.05
C PHE A 8 29.52 -0.42 5.78
N LEU A 9 28.29 -0.94 5.80
CA LEU A 9 27.69 -1.53 4.61
C LEU A 9 27.13 -0.42 3.72
N LEU A 10 27.94 -0.06 2.72
CA LEU A 10 27.54 0.19 1.33
C LEU A 10 26.21 0.95 1.12
N PHE A 11 26.23 2.28 1.25
CA PHE A 11 25.42 3.13 0.37
C PHE A 11 26.08 3.17 -1.01
N SER A 12 26.15 2.02 -1.67
CA SER A 12 26.42 1.98 -3.11
C SER A 12 25.16 2.46 -3.81
N SER A 13 25.30 3.53 -4.57
CA SER A 13 24.34 4.06 -5.56
C SER A 13 24.00 3.01 -6.62
N LEU A 14 23.21 2.03 -6.23
CA LEU A 14 22.42 1.14 -7.07
C LEU A 14 20.97 1.50 -6.73
N SER A 15 20.16 1.77 -7.74
CA SER A 15 18.73 2.04 -7.60
C SER A 15 18.02 0.82 -7.02
N PHE A 16 18.10 0.65 -5.70
CA PHE A 16 17.33 -0.33 -4.94
C PHE A 16 15.93 0.25 -4.71
N SER A 17 14.92 -0.57 -5.01
CA SER A 17 13.52 -0.35 -4.65
C SER A 17 13.40 0.09 -3.21
N TYR A 18 12.75 1.23 -2.93
CA TYR A 18 12.55 1.71 -1.56
C TYR A 18 11.35 0.98 -0.95
N THR A 19 11.60 -0.16 -0.30
CA THR A 19 10.52 -1.02 0.23
C THR A 19 9.99 -0.54 1.58
N ARG A 20 8.75 -0.93 1.94
CA ARG A 20 8.16 -0.66 3.27
C ARG A 20 9.03 -1.25 4.38
N LYS A 21 9.60 -2.42 4.14
CA LYS A 21 10.54 -3.06 5.06
C LYS A 21 11.79 -2.21 5.28
N GLU A 22 12.40 -1.70 4.22
CA GLU A 22 13.56 -0.80 4.28
C GLU A 22 13.22 0.51 5.01
N GLN A 23 12.07 1.12 4.69
CA GLN A 23 11.60 2.32 5.37
C GLN A 23 11.48 2.09 6.88
N ILE A 24 10.79 1.03 7.30
CA ILE A 24 10.61 0.70 8.73
C ILE A 24 11.97 0.49 9.38
N GLN A 25 12.86 -0.26 8.73
CA GLN A 25 14.21 -0.52 9.24
C GLN A 25 14.98 0.79 9.43
N GLU A 26 15.06 1.62 8.38
CA GLU A 26 15.84 2.85 8.36
C GLU A 26 15.32 3.85 9.41
N ASN A 27 14.02 4.09 9.43
CA ASN A 27 13.43 5.13 10.26
C ASN A 27 13.42 4.73 11.75
N LEU A 28 13.03 3.50 12.09
CA LEU A 28 13.02 3.06 13.48
C LEU A 28 14.43 2.89 14.06
N SER A 29 15.42 2.51 13.23
CA SER A 29 16.82 2.46 13.65
C SER A 29 17.35 3.85 14.00
N LYS A 30 17.01 4.88 13.22
CA LYS A 30 17.41 6.28 13.50
C LYS A 30 16.85 6.81 14.83
N VAL A 31 15.67 6.33 15.23
CA VAL A 31 15.05 6.64 16.53
C VAL A 31 15.74 5.89 17.70
N GLY A 32 16.55 4.88 17.40
CA GLY A 32 17.21 4.04 18.40
C GLY A 32 16.27 3.01 19.02
N ILE A 33 15.31 2.50 18.24
CA ILE A 33 14.49 1.35 18.62
C ILE A 33 15.31 0.08 18.46
N LYS A 34 15.14 -0.88 19.37
CA LYS A 34 15.85 -2.16 19.32
C LYS A 34 15.43 -2.99 18.10
N GLN A 35 16.39 -3.69 17.48
CA GLN A 35 16.14 -4.53 16.31
C GLN A 35 15.02 -5.56 16.52
N GLU A 36 14.94 -6.16 17.73
CA GLU A 36 13.86 -7.11 18.07
C GLU A 36 12.45 -6.53 17.90
N ILE A 37 12.27 -5.23 18.21
CA ILE A 37 10.99 -4.53 18.06
C ILE A 37 10.76 -4.15 16.59
N ILE A 38 11.83 -3.78 15.86
CA ILE A 38 11.77 -3.48 14.42
C ILE A 38 11.33 -4.71 13.62
N ASP A 39 11.93 -5.87 13.90
CA ASP A 39 11.59 -7.13 13.24
C ASP A 39 10.11 -7.52 13.49
N GLU A 40 9.65 -7.36 14.74
CA GLU A 40 8.26 -7.60 15.11
C GLU A 40 7.31 -6.59 14.42
N THR A 41 7.74 -5.34 14.25
CA THR A 41 6.99 -4.30 13.53
C THR A 41 6.84 -4.64 12.06
N GLN A 42 7.93 -5.01 11.37
CA GLN A 42 7.87 -5.42 9.96
C GLN A 42 6.93 -6.61 9.74
N LYS A 43 6.98 -7.60 10.64
CA LYS A 43 6.07 -8.74 10.59
C LYS A 43 4.62 -8.31 10.80
N MET A 44 4.37 -7.43 11.77
CA MET A 44 3.02 -6.97 12.07
C MET A 44 2.44 -6.12 10.93
N ASP A 45 3.19 -5.16 10.39
CA ASP A 45 2.85 -4.33 9.23
C ASP A 45 2.45 -5.21 8.03
N PHE A 46 3.26 -6.22 7.70
CA PHE A 46 2.90 -7.19 6.66
C PHE A 46 1.63 -7.98 7.01
N GLU A 47 1.46 -8.47 8.24
CA GLU A 47 0.26 -9.22 8.64
C GLU A 47 -1.04 -8.41 8.51
N ILE A 48 -1.00 -7.10 8.73
CA ILE A 48 -2.19 -6.23 8.72
C ILE A 48 -2.37 -5.41 7.44
N ARG A 49 -1.45 -5.51 6.46
CA ARG A 49 -1.47 -4.75 5.19
C ARG A 49 -2.82 -4.69 4.47
N ASP A 50 -3.63 -5.73 4.64
CA ASP A 50 -4.94 -5.91 4.00
C ASP A 50 -6.11 -5.68 4.95
N LEU A 51 -5.86 -5.47 6.25
CA LEU A 51 -6.87 -5.44 7.32
C LEU A 51 -7.93 -4.37 7.06
N VAL A 52 -7.51 -3.14 6.79
CA VAL A 52 -8.42 -2.00 6.59
C VAL A 52 -9.26 -2.18 5.32
N THR A 53 -8.71 -2.80 4.28
CA THR A 53 -9.42 -2.94 2.99
C THR A 53 -10.36 -4.14 2.98
N PHE A 54 -9.95 -5.29 3.52
CA PHE A 54 -10.60 -6.58 3.26
C PHE A 54 -11.18 -7.27 4.49
N GLU A 55 -10.87 -6.82 5.71
CA GLU A 55 -11.39 -7.45 6.93
C GLU A 55 -12.56 -6.66 7.51
N ASN A 56 -13.63 -7.36 7.90
CA ASN A 56 -14.81 -6.78 8.55
C ASN A 56 -15.20 -7.54 9.83
N ASN A 57 -14.52 -8.63 10.17
CA ASN A 57 -14.74 -9.36 11.40
C ASN A 57 -14.12 -8.59 12.58
N GLU A 58 -14.97 -8.01 13.42
CA GLU A 58 -14.57 -7.22 14.58
C GLU A 58 -13.65 -7.97 15.55
N ASN A 59 -13.79 -9.29 15.69
CA ASN A 59 -12.93 -10.09 16.56
C ASN A 59 -11.51 -10.17 16.01
N VAL A 60 -11.37 -10.37 14.68
CA VAL A 60 -10.06 -10.41 14.01
C VAL A 60 -9.38 -9.03 14.09
N ILE A 61 -10.14 -7.97 13.83
CA ILE A 61 -9.65 -6.58 13.94
C ILE A 61 -9.20 -6.29 15.37
N GLY A 62 -10.01 -6.67 16.37
CA GLY A 62 -9.71 -6.50 17.79
C GLY A 62 -8.45 -7.25 18.23
N GLU A 63 -8.24 -8.48 17.76
CA GLU A 63 -7.03 -9.25 18.05
C GLU A 63 -5.78 -8.55 17.50
N LYS A 64 -5.82 -8.12 16.22
CA LYS A 64 -4.69 -7.41 15.60
C LYS A 64 -4.42 -6.08 16.30
N LEU A 65 -5.45 -5.33 16.66
CA LEU A 65 -5.31 -4.10 17.42
C LEU A 65 -4.66 -4.34 18.79
N ASN A 66 -5.08 -5.37 19.52
CA ASN A 66 -4.48 -5.70 20.82
C ASN A 66 -2.99 -6.03 20.69
N ARG A 67 -2.59 -6.71 19.62
CA ARG A 67 -1.19 -7.00 19.30
C ARG A 67 -0.40 -5.72 18.98
N LEU A 68 -0.96 -4.80 18.20
CA LEU A 68 -0.34 -3.49 17.95
C LEU A 68 -0.17 -2.70 19.26
N LEU A 69 -1.21 -2.67 20.11
CA LEU A 69 -1.14 -2.00 21.41
C LEU A 69 -0.07 -2.61 22.33
N ALA A 70 0.10 -3.93 22.31
CA ALA A 70 1.15 -4.62 23.05
C ALA A 70 2.56 -4.29 22.49
N LEU A 71 2.70 -4.21 21.17
CA LEU A 71 3.94 -3.84 20.50
C LEU A 71 4.33 -2.38 20.80
N LEU A 72 3.36 -1.45 20.75
CA LEU A 72 3.60 -0.04 21.07
C LEU A 72 4.05 0.16 22.52
N LYS A 73 3.56 -0.66 23.47
CA LYS A 73 4.00 -0.62 24.87
C LYS A 73 5.46 -1.01 25.05
N LYS A 74 6.06 -1.78 24.12
CA LYS A 74 7.49 -2.14 24.18
C LYS A 74 8.38 -0.93 23.90
N ASP A 75 7.93 -0.02 23.02
CA ASP A 75 8.58 1.27 22.76
C ASP A 75 7.58 2.25 22.11
N GLU A 76 7.12 3.24 22.88
CA GLU A 76 6.14 4.22 22.41
C GLU A 76 6.68 5.13 21.29
N ARG A 77 7.99 5.09 21.03
CA ARG A 77 8.62 5.80 19.91
C ARG A 77 8.36 5.13 18.56
N ASN A 78 7.75 3.95 18.56
CA ASN A 78 7.37 3.22 17.36
C ASN A 78 6.19 3.90 16.65
N TYR A 79 6.50 4.89 15.83
CA TYR A 79 5.50 5.69 15.12
C TYR A 79 4.76 4.89 14.05
N ILE A 80 5.38 3.85 13.47
CA ILE A 80 4.74 2.93 12.49
C ILE A 80 3.55 2.24 13.15
N VAL A 81 3.73 1.70 14.35
CA VAL A 81 2.63 1.07 15.09
C VAL A 81 1.57 2.10 15.50
N SER A 82 1.97 3.34 15.78
CA SER A 82 1.01 4.41 16.06
C SER A 82 0.18 4.76 14.83
N GLU A 83 0.80 4.82 13.64
CA GLU A 83 0.14 4.99 12.34
C GLU A 83 -0.88 3.87 12.11
N ASP A 84 -0.48 2.60 12.24
CA ASP A 84 -1.37 1.44 12.05
C ASP A 84 -2.61 1.50 12.97
N ILE A 85 -2.41 1.87 14.23
CA ILE A 85 -3.50 2.01 15.21
C ILE A 85 -4.44 3.15 14.81
N ILE A 86 -3.91 4.30 14.37
CA ILE A 86 -4.71 5.43 13.87
C ILE A 86 -5.57 4.96 12.70
N THR A 87 -4.97 4.31 11.70
CA THR A 87 -5.69 3.86 10.50
C THR A 87 -6.82 2.89 10.84
N ILE A 88 -6.59 1.95 11.78
CA ILE A 88 -7.63 1.02 12.24
C ILE A 88 -8.74 1.74 12.99
N TYR A 89 -8.42 2.65 13.92
CA TYR A 89 -9.44 3.38 14.67
C TYR A 89 -10.29 4.26 13.75
N GLU A 90 -9.66 4.98 12.83
CA GLU A 90 -10.34 5.83 11.87
C GLU A 90 -11.26 5.01 10.95
N SER A 91 -10.78 3.89 10.41
CA SER A 91 -11.46 3.19 9.33
C SER A 91 -12.41 2.08 9.77
N LYS A 92 -12.19 1.49 10.95
CA LYS A 92 -12.90 0.26 11.36
C LYS A 92 -13.67 0.37 12.67
N ILE A 93 -13.24 1.24 13.58
CA ILE A 93 -13.77 1.25 14.96
C ILE A 93 -14.50 2.57 15.28
N GLY A 94 -14.13 3.68 14.64
CA GLY A 94 -14.73 4.99 14.88
C GLY A 94 -14.45 5.55 16.29
N LYS A 95 -13.30 5.20 16.87
CA LYS A 95 -12.87 5.70 18.19
C LYS A 95 -11.93 6.88 18.04
N ASP A 96 -11.96 7.77 19.02
CA ASP A 96 -10.95 8.81 19.17
C ASP A 96 -9.56 8.18 19.32
N TYR A 97 -8.64 8.66 18.49
CA TYR A 97 -7.28 8.19 18.39
C TYR A 97 -6.25 9.30 18.69
N GLU A 98 -6.66 10.42 19.31
CA GLU A 98 -5.78 11.57 19.62
C GLU A 98 -4.50 11.18 20.35
N LYS A 99 -4.59 10.22 21.29
CA LYS A 99 -3.41 9.68 21.98
C LYS A 99 -2.37 9.15 21.00
N TYR A 100 -2.80 8.35 20.03
CA TYR A 100 -1.91 7.72 19.05
C TYR A 100 -1.46 8.72 18.00
N LEU A 101 -2.31 9.69 17.62
CA LEU A 101 -1.92 10.83 16.81
C LEU A 101 -0.78 11.64 17.45
N ASN A 102 -0.85 11.89 18.76
CA ASN A 102 0.20 12.61 19.48
C ASN A 102 1.52 11.82 19.49
N LEU A 103 1.48 10.50 19.64
CA LEU A 103 2.68 9.64 19.53
C LEU A 103 3.23 9.64 18.11
N PHE A 104 2.38 9.42 17.10
CA PHE A 104 2.76 9.45 15.69
C PHE A 104 3.44 10.77 15.33
N THR A 105 2.78 11.90 15.59
CA THR A 105 3.30 13.23 15.22
C THR A 105 4.58 13.62 15.96
N LYS A 106 4.81 13.06 17.16
CA LYS A 106 6.05 13.28 17.92
C LYS A 106 7.25 12.56 17.31
N TYR A 107 7.05 11.39 16.71
CA TYR A 107 8.15 10.50 16.32
C TYR A 107 8.29 10.26 14.81
N THR A 108 7.27 10.52 14.00
CA THR A 108 7.43 10.44 12.53
C THR A 108 8.53 11.41 12.06
N PRO A 109 9.46 10.95 11.21
CA PRO A 109 10.51 11.82 10.65
C PRO A 109 9.96 12.76 9.57
N TYR A 110 8.74 12.55 9.09
CA TYR A 110 8.17 13.30 7.97
C TYR A 110 7.28 14.43 8.46
N ASP A 111 7.78 15.66 8.37
CA ASP A 111 7.07 16.84 8.84
C ASP A 111 5.71 17.06 8.16
N TYR A 112 5.56 16.66 6.89
CA TYR A 112 4.28 16.80 6.18
C TYR A 112 3.22 15.86 6.77
N GLU A 113 3.60 14.64 7.17
CA GLU A 113 2.67 13.67 7.78
C GLU A 113 2.14 14.19 9.11
N LYS A 114 2.95 14.93 9.87
CA LYS A 114 2.52 15.53 11.15
C LYS A 114 1.34 16.49 10.93
N LEU A 115 1.44 17.34 9.92
CA LEU A 115 0.39 18.30 9.57
C LEU A 115 -0.80 17.60 8.93
N PHE A 116 -0.53 16.66 8.02
CA PHE A 116 -1.56 15.92 7.30
C PHE A 116 -2.40 15.05 8.23
N ALA A 117 -1.80 14.30 9.15
CA ALA A 117 -2.52 13.48 10.11
C ALA A 117 -3.40 14.33 11.05
N LYS A 118 -2.95 15.52 11.45
CA LYS A 118 -3.77 16.47 12.21
C LYS A 118 -4.93 17.02 11.39
N MET A 119 -4.69 17.38 10.12
CA MET A 119 -5.75 17.79 9.20
C MET A 119 -6.83 16.72 9.08
N VAL A 120 -6.43 15.46 8.85
CA VAL A 120 -7.33 14.31 8.72
C VAL A 120 -8.11 14.07 10.02
N TYR A 121 -7.44 14.09 11.17
CA TYR A 121 -8.08 13.93 12.48
C TYR A 121 -9.16 14.97 12.76
N TYR A 122 -8.83 16.26 12.64
CA TYR A 122 -9.80 17.33 12.91
C TYR A 122 -10.98 17.30 11.93
N ARG A 123 -10.74 16.90 10.68
CA ARG A 123 -11.82 16.64 9.72
C ARG A 123 -12.72 15.50 10.18
N GLY A 124 -12.15 14.39 10.62
CA GLY A 124 -12.86 13.21 11.09
C GLY A 124 -13.78 13.48 12.28
N ILE A 125 -13.36 14.34 13.21
CA ILE A 125 -14.19 14.74 14.38
C ILE A 125 -15.09 15.96 14.12
N GLY A 126 -15.16 16.46 12.88
CA GLY A 126 -16.05 17.56 12.49
C GLY A 126 -15.54 18.98 12.77
N GLU A 127 -14.31 19.13 13.26
CA GLU A 127 -13.64 20.41 13.56
C GLU A 127 -13.04 21.03 12.29
N LYS A 128 -13.91 21.44 11.35
CA LYS A 128 -13.53 21.89 10.00
C LYS A 128 -12.54 23.05 10.00
N ASP A 129 -12.76 24.07 10.85
CA ASP A 129 -11.87 25.25 10.90
C ASP A 129 -10.43 24.89 11.29
N LYS A 130 -10.27 23.92 12.19
CA LYS A 130 -8.95 23.39 12.58
C LYS A 130 -8.33 22.59 11.44
N SER A 131 -9.09 21.69 10.80
CA SER A 131 -8.66 20.96 9.60
C SER A 131 -8.16 21.92 8.52
N ASP A 132 -8.94 22.94 8.19
CA ASP A 132 -8.61 23.92 7.15
C ASP A 132 -7.39 24.76 7.52
N SER A 133 -7.17 25.03 8.80
CA SER A 133 -5.95 25.68 9.28
C SER A 133 -4.70 24.84 9.01
N TYR A 134 -4.74 23.53 9.29
CA TYR A 134 -3.62 22.64 8.95
C TYR A 134 -3.41 22.52 7.44
N TYR A 135 -4.49 22.48 6.66
CA TYR A 135 -4.37 22.45 5.21
C TYR A 135 -3.67 23.72 4.66
N ARG A 136 -4.04 24.92 5.14
CA ARG A 136 -3.36 26.17 4.78
C ARG A 136 -1.89 26.17 5.19
N GLU A 137 -1.55 25.59 6.33
CA GLU A 137 -0.15 25.44 6.77
C GLU A 137 0.65 24.53 5.83
N ILE A 138 0.06 23.40 5.43
CA ILE A 138 0.63 22.50 4.43
C ILE A 138 0.85 23.23 3.12
N GLU A 139 -0.17 23.93 2.61
CA GLU A 139 -0.05 24.71 1.37
C GLU A 139 1.08 25.73 1.46
N LYS A 140 1.16 26.48 2.56
CA LYS A 140 2.23 27.47 2.76
C LYS A 140 3.64 26.83 2.77
N LYS A 141 3.82 25.68 3.43
CA LYS A 141 5.13 25.03 3.59
C LYS A 141 5.55 24.22 2.36
N TYR A 142 4.60 23.58 1.68
CA TYR A 142 4.84 22.60 0.63
C TYR A 142 4.31 23.03 -0.74
N SER A 143 3.94 24.30 -0.90
CA SER A 143 3.65 24.89 -2.22
C SER A 143 4.72 24.51 -3.24
N ASN A 144 4.27 24.07 -4.42
CA ASN A 144 5.13 23.66 -5.54
C ASN A 144 6.07 22.47 -5.26
N THR A 145 5.77 21.64 -4.26
CA THR A 145 6.49 20.38 -4.01
C THR A 145 5.70 19.16 -4.51
N PRO A 146 6.38 18.05 -4.83
CA PRO A 146 5.72 16.78 -5.18
C PRO A 146 4.69 16.32 -4.14
N ILE A 147 4.97 16.48 -2.85
CA ILE A 147 4.07 16.00 -1.79
C ILE A 147 2.74 16.74 -1.76
N MET A 148 2.70 18.00 -2.19
CA MET A 148 1.45 18.75 -2.31
C MET A 148 0.50 18.10 -3.33
N GLU A 149 1.03 17.49 -4.38
CA GLU A 149 0.23 16.77 -5.37
C GLU A 149 -0.37 15.48 -4.79
N VAL A 150 0.32 14.81 -3.88
CA VAL A 150 -0.21 13.66 -3.11
C VAL A 150 -1.35 14.13 -2.21
N ILE A 151 -1.15 15.21 -1.46
CA ILE A 151 -2.15 15.73 -0.51
C ILE A 151 -3.43 16.20 -1.23
N LYS A 152 -3.30 16.77 -2.44
CA LYS A 152 -4.45 17.18 -3.26
C LYS A 152 -5.41 16.02 -3.59
N ILE A 153 -4.93 14.78 -3.70
CA ILE A 153 -5.80 13.61 -3.92
C ILE A 153 -6.89 13.54 -2.83
N TYR A 154 -6.51 13.75 -1.57
CA TYR A 154 -7.41 13.68 -0.41
C TYR A 154 -8.44 14.82 -0.34
N ASN A 155 -8.13 15.96 -0.94
CA ASN A 155 -9.01 17.14 -0.91
C ASN A 155 -9.82 17.31 -2.20
N THR A 156 -9.58 16.48 -3.21
CA THR A 156 -10.30 16.54 -4.48
C THR A 156 -11.58 15.70 -4.40
N ALA A 157 -12.71 16.40 -4.22
CA ALA A 157 -14.03 15.79 -4.08
C ALA A 157 -14.50 15.10 -5.38
N ASN A 158 -14.32 15.75 -6.53
CA ASN A 158 -14.73 15.22 -7.82
C ASN A 158 -13.89 13.98 -8.20
N GLU A 159 -14.56 12.88 -8.54
CA GLU A 159 -13.88 11.61 -8.83
C GLU A 159 -12.99 11.66 -10.08
N LYS A 160 -13.43 12.38 -11.11
CA LYS A 160 -12.67 12.51 -12.37
C LYS A 160 -11.39 13.32 -12.13
N ASP A 161 -11.51 14.43 -11.42
CA ASP A 161 -10.36 15.28 -11.08
C ASP A 161 -9.40 14.53 -10.15
N ARG A 162 -9.93 13.78 -9.18
CA ARG A 162 -9.13 12.94 -8.28
C ARG A 162 -8.38 11.86 -9.06
N LEU A 163 -9.01 11.24 -10.06
CA LEU A 163 -8.37 10.24 -10.91
C LEU A 163 -7.25 10.82 -11.77
N LEU A 164 -7.44 12.03 -12.32
CA LEU A 164 -6.39 12.77 -13.03
C LEU A 164 -5.23 13.14 -12.10
N GLN A 165 -5.55 13.58 -10.88
CA GLN A 165 -4.57 13.89 -9.84
C GLN A 165 -3.77 12.64 -9.44
N THR A 166 -4.42 11.50 -9.25
CA THR A 166 -3.75 10.22 -8.97
C THR A 166 -2.79 9.83 -10.08
N LYS A 167 -3.19 9.98 -11.36
CA LYS A 167 -2.29 9.71 -12.49
C LYS A 167 -1.04 10.59 -12.45
N LYS A 168 -1.20 11.88 -12.19
CA LYS A 168 -0.10 12.84 -12.04
C LYS A 168 0.84 12.43 -10.90
N VAL A 169 0.29 12.00 -9.77
CA VAL A 169 1.09 11.53 -8.63
C VAL A 169 1.85 10.25 -8.95
N LEU A 170 1.24 9.28 -9.64
CA LEU A 170 1.93 8.07 -10.09
C LEU A 170 3.13 8.39 -11.01
N ASP A 171 2.99 9.39 -11.89
CA ASP A 171 4.10 9.85 -12.73
C ASP A 171 5.23 10.52 -11.92
N ILE A 172 4.88 11.31 -10.91
CA ILE A 172 5.83 11.94 -9.98
C ILE A 172 6.62 10.89 -9.20
N LEU A 173 5.95 9.85 -8.70
CA LEU A 173 6.52 8.81 -7.84
C LEU A 173 7.36 7.77 -8.59
N LYS A 174 7.51 7.90 -9.91
CA LYS A 174 8.56 7.18 -10.68
C LYS A 174 9.97 7.60 -10.27
N ASN A 175 10.12 8.76 -9.62
CA ASN A 175 11.40 9.23 -9.12
C ASN A 175 11.68 8.67 -7.71
N GLU A 176 12.73 7.86 -7.58
CA GLU A 176 13.19 7.27 -6.32
C GLU A 176 13.59 8.31 -5.26
N GLU A 177 14.19 9.42 -5.67
CA GLU A 177 14.61 10.48 -4.73
C GLU A 177 13.39 11.13 -4.08
N ILE A 178 12.31 11.35 -4.85
CA ILE A 178 11.05 11.88 -4.33
C ILE A 178 10.43 10.88 -3.35
N LYS A 179 10.39 9.59 -3.69
CA LYS A 179 9.88 8.54 -2.80
C LYS A 179 10.64 8.49 -1.48
N ARG A 180 11.98 8.49 -1.52
CA ARG A 180 12.83 8.49 -0.31
C ARG A 180 12.69 9.78 0.50
N GLN A 181 12.64 10.94 -0.17
CA GLN A 181 12.45 12.24 0.48
C GLN A 181 11.18 12.29 1.32
N PHE A 182 10.08 11.71 0.82
CA PHE A 182 8.78 11.74 1.48
C PHE A 182 8.40 10.45 2.19
N GLY A 183 9.27 9.43 2.19
CA GLY A 183 8.95 8.17 2.84
C GLY A 183 7.81 7.42 2.18
N ILE A 184 7.74 7.40 0.86
CA ILE A 184 6.69 6.68 0.13
C ILE A 184 7.27 5.38 -0.44
N PRO A 185 7.04 4.23 0.20
CA PRO A 185 7.59 2.96 -0.25
C PRO A 185 6.92 2.45 -1.53
N ASP A 186 7.61 1.58 -2.26
CA ASP A 186 7.17 1.00 -3.53
C ASP A 186 5.83 0.25 -3.40
N GLU A 187 5.59 -0.37 -2.24
CA GLU A 187 4.34 -1.02 -1.88
C GLU A 187 3.14 -0.08 -1.92
N GLU A 188 3.29 1.15 -1.45
CA GLU A 188 2.23 2.17 -1.47
C GLU A 188 2.00 2.70 -2.88
N VAL A 189 3.07 2.93 -3.65
CA VAL A 189 2.95 3.38 -5.05
C VAL A 189 2.28 2.32 -5.91
N HIS A 190 2.67 1.06 -5.74
CA HIS A 190 2.05 -0.06 -6.47
C HIS A 190 0.59 -0.25 -6.05
N SER A 191 0.28 -0.18 -4.75
CA SER A 191 -1.09 -0.17 -4.23
C SER A 191 -1.94 0.92 -4.89
N MET A 192 -1.40 2.15 -4.99
CA MET A 192 -2.07 3.27 -5.66
C MET A 192 -2.30 3.00 -7.15
N ASN A 193 -1.32 2.42 -7.85
CA ASN A 193 -1.44 2.07 -9.27
C ASN A 193 -2.50 0.97 -9.51
N LEU A 194 -2.58 -0.02 -8.62
CA LEU A 194 -3.62 -1.06 -8.67
C LEU A 194 -5.02 -0.46 -8.50
N THR A 195 -5.21 0.44 -7.53
CA THR A 195 -6.49 1.13 -7.33
C THR A 195 -6.83 2.07 -8.49
N TYR A 196 -5.86 2.83 -9.01
CA TYR A 196 -6.02 3.65 -10.20
C TYR A 196 -6.49 2.82 -11.40
N THR A 197 -5.80 1.71 -11.65
CA THR A 197 -6.10 0.82 -12.77
C THR A 197 -7.49 0.19 -12.63
N LEU A 198 -7.86 -0.27 -11.43
CA LEU A 198 -9.20 -0.81 -11.19
C LEU A 198 -10.30 0.22 -11.50
N THR A 199 -10.09 1.49 -11.13
CA THR A 199 -11.03 2.57 -11.41
C THR A 199 -11.16 2.83 -12.91
N GLU A 200 -10.06 2.90 -13.66
CA GLU A 200 -10.11 3.08 -15.13
C GLU A 200 -10.73 1.86 -15.84
N VAL A 201 -10.40 0.63 -15.40
CA VAL A 201 -11.02 -0.61 -15.88
C VAL A 201 -12.54 -0.53 -15.73
N ARG A 202 -13.03 -0.23 -14.52
CA ARG A 202 -14.47 -0.14 -14.23
C ARG A 202 -15.15 0.98 -15.02
N LYS A 203 -14.51 2.14 -15.12
CA LYS A 203 -15.02 3.28 -15.89
C LYS A 203 -15.19 2.93 -17.37
N ASN A 204 -14.17 2.33 -18.00
CA ASN A 204 -14.24 1.92 -19.40
C ASN A 204 -15.29 0.80 -19.60
N TYR A 205 -15.35 -0.17 -18.69
CA TYR A 205 -16.36 -1.24 -18.73
C TYR A 205 -17.79 -0.69 -18.65
N ASN A 206 -18.07 0.20 -17.70
CA ASN A 206 -19.38 0.82 -17.53
C ASN A 206 -19.80 1.69 -18.73
N ASN A 207 -18.84 2.17 -19.52
CA ASN A 207 -19.09 2.90 -20.77
C ASN A 207 -19.26 1.98 -21.99
N GLY A 208 -19.22 0.65 -21.80
CA GLY A 208 -19.25 -0.33 -22.90
C GLY A 208 -17.93 -0.46 -23.67
N GLU A 209 -16.86 0.20 -23.21
CA GLU A 209 -15.53 0.17 -23.84
C GLU A 209 -14.72 -1.06 -23.36
N ILE A 210 -15.25 -2.26 -23.57
CA ILE A 210 -14.72 -3.53 -22.99
C ILE A 210 -13.24 -3.76 -23.36
N GLU A 211 -12.87 -3.62 -24.64
CA GLU A 211 -11.48 -3.84 -25.07
C GLU A 211 -10.51 -2.83 -24.43
N LYS A 212 -10.96 -1.59 -24.23
CA LYS A 212 -10.19 -0.55 -23.57
C LYS A 212 -10.04 -0.83 -22.08
N ALA A 213 -11.09 -1.31 -21.42
CA ALA A 213 -11.02 -1.74 -20.02
C ALA A 213 -9.93 -2.80 -19.81
N VAL A 214 -9.86 -3.83 -20.66
CA VAL A 214 -8.78 -4.84 -20.58
C VAL A 214 -7.40 -4.24 -20.88
N SER A 215 -7.34 -3.30 -21.83
CA SER A 215 -6.09 -2.63 -22.20
C SER A 215 -5.48 -1.81 -21.06
N GLU A 216 -6.30 -1.19 -20.19
CA GLU A 216 -5.81 -0.48 -19.01
C GLU A 216 -4.99 -1.39 -18.08
N TYR A 217 -5.47 -2.61 -17.83
CA TYR A 217 -4.72 -3.59 -17.02
C TYR A 217 -3.41 -4.01 -17.69
N ILE A 218 -3.46 -4.30 -19.00
CA ILE A 218 -2.28 -4.71 -19.74
C ILE A 218 -1.20 -3.61 -19.70
N ASN A 219 -1.60 -2.37 -19.94
CA ASN A 219 -0.67 -1.25 -20.02
C ASN A 219 -0.09 -0.88 -18.65
N ASN A 220 -0.90 -0.88 -17.60
CA ASN A 220 -0.49 -0.37 -16.28
C ASN A 220 0.09 -1.46 -15.35
N ILE A 221 -0.27 -2.73 -15.54
CA ILE A 221 0.09 -3.83 -14.61
C ILE A 221 0.97 -4.89 -15.27
N VAL A 222 0.61 -5.39 -16.45
CA VAL A 222 1.39 -6.46 -17.10
C VAL A 222 2.78 -5.97 -17.48
N ASN A 223 2.88 -4.71 -17.90
CA ASN A 223 4.14 -4.10 -18.31
C ASN A 223 4.90 -3.39 -17.16
N SER A 224 4.43 -3.50 -15.90
CA SER A 224 5.04 -2.79 -14.79
C SER A 224 6.31 -3.48 -14.28
N ASN A 225 7.38 -2.69 -14.07
CA ASN A 225 8.63 -3.15 -13.47
C ASN A 225 8.53 -3.07 -11.94
N VAL A 226 7.88 -4.06 -11.33
CA VAL A 226 7.63 -4.14 -9.89
C VAL A 226 8.22 -5.42 -9.33
N SER A 227 8.95 -5.32 -8.21
CA SER A 227 9.60 -6.47 -7.56
C SER A 227 8.59 -7.47 -7.00
N ASN A 228 9.00 -8.74 -6.87
CA ASN A 228 8.12 -9.77 -6.32
C ASN A 228 7.70 -9.50 -4.87
N GLU A 229 8.57 -8.87 -4.06
CA GLU A 229 8.26 -8.47 -2.68
C GLU A 229 7.11 -7.47 -2.64
N VAL A 230 7.16 -6.44 -3.49
CA VAL A 230 6.09 -5.43 -3.60
C VAL A 230 4.77 -6.03 -4.09
N ARG A 231 4.84 -7.01 -5.01
CA ARG A 231 3.67 -7.76 -5.47
C ARG A 231 3.08 -8.64 -4.38
N GLU A 232 3.92 -9.28 -3.57
CA GLU A 232 3.47 -10.13 -2.46
C GLU A 232 2.81 -9.32 -1.35
N TYR A 233 3.34 -8.13 -1.04
CA TYR A 233 2.69 -7.20 -0.14
C TYR A 233 1.29 -6.83 -0.65
N ASN A 234 1.14 -6.57 -1.95
CA ASN A 234 -0.12 -6.19 -2.59
C ASN A 234 -0.94 -7.36 -3.14
N ARG A 235 -0.65 -8.59 -2.74
CA ARG A 235 -1.14 -9.79 -3.39
C ARG A 235 -2.66 -9.86 -3.55
N ARG A 236 -3.42 -9.55 -2.49
CA ARG A 236 -4.89 -9.60 -2.54
C ARG A 236 -5.47 -8.62 -3.57
N LYS A 237 -4.91 -7.40 -3.66
CA LYS A 237 -5.31 -6.39 -4.65
C LYS A 237 -4.95 -6.81 -6.07
N GLU A 238 -3.76 -7.39 -6.28
CA GLU A 238 -3.34 -7.96 -7.58
C GLU A 238 -4.29 -9.06 -8.06
N ILE A 239 -4.64 -10.01 -7.17
CA ILE A 239 -5.59 -11.09 -7.47
C ILE A 239 -6.95 -10.52 -7.84
N LEU A 240 -7.48 -9.61 -7.00
CA LEU A 240 -8.81 -9.01 -7.24
C LEU A 240 -8.86 -8.33 -8.62
N LEU A 241 -7.86 -7.51 -8.95
CA LEU A 241 -7.81 -6.81 -10.22
C LEU A 241 -7.68 -7.79 -11.40
N LEU A 242 -6.79 -8.79 -11.30
CA LEU A 242 -6.64 -9.82 -12.34
C LEU A 242 -7.97 -10.53 -12.60
N LEU A 243 -8.67 -10.98 -11.56
CA LEU A 243 -9.94 -11.69 -11.69
C LEU A 243 -11.02 -10.82 -12.35
N ASN A 244 -11.12 -9.54 -11.96
CA ASN A 244 -12.05 -8.59 -12.59
C ASN A 244 -11.77 -8.47 -14.10
N VAL A 245 -10.50 -8.32 -14.48
CA VAL A 245 -10.11 -8.13 -15.88
C VAL A 245 -10.28 -9.41 -16.70
N LEU A 246 -10.01 -10.58 -16.12
CA LEU A 246 -10.26 -11.86 -16.78
C LEU A 246 -11.75 -12.03 -17.12
N MET A 247 -12.66 -11.70 -16.20
CA MET A 247 -14.10 -11.74 -16.46
C MET A 247 -14.50 -10.78 -17.60
N ILE A 248 -14.02 -9.53 -17.55
CA ILE A 248 -14.30 -8.52 -18.60
C ILE A 248 -13.76 -8.98 -19.96
N ASN A 249 -12.58 -9.61 -20.01
CA ASN A 249 -11.98 -10.10 -21.25
C ASN A 249 -12.82 -11.19 -21.92
N GLU A 250 -13.57 -12.00 -21.17
CA GLU A 250 -14.45 -13.03 -21.75
C GLU A 250 -15.59 -12.43 -22.57
N GLU A 251 -16.03 -11.21 -22.24
CA GLU A 251 -17.08 -10.47 -22.96
C GLU A 251 -16.62 -9.88 -24.30
N ILE A 252 -15.31 -9.89 -24.61
CA ILE A 252 -14.79 -9.41 -25.89
C ILE A 252 -15.24 -10.34 -27.04
N THR A 253 -16.03 -9.79 -27.97
CA THR A 253 -16.53 -10.51 -29.16
C THR A 253 -15.39 -10.96 -30.09
N ASN A 254 -14.32 -10.18 -30.20
CA ASN A 254 -13.15 -10.53 -30.99
C ASN A 254 -12.34 -11.67 -30.31
N LYS A 255 -12.64 -12.91 -30.69
CA LYS A 255 -11.98 -14.12 -30.15
C LYS A 255 -10.46 -14.06 -30.22
N LYS A 256 -9.88 -13.53 -31.30
CA LYS A 256 -8.41 -13.45 -31.45
C LYS A 256 -7.80 -12.51 -30.42
N LEU A 257 -8.40 -11.34 -30.22
CA LEU A 257 -7.96 -10.36 -29.22
C LEU A 257 -8.11 -10.93 -27.81
N ARG A 258 -9.25 -11.56 -27.51
CA ARG A 258 -9.50 -12.21 -26.21
C ARG A 258 -8.42 -13.22 -25.85
N GLU A 259 -8.05 -14.12 -26.78
CA GLU A 259 -6.98 -15.10 -26.55
C GLU A 259 -5.60 -14.45 -26.40
N GLN A 260 -5.31 -13.39 -27.15
CA GLN A 260 -4.05 -12.65 -27.02
C GLN A 260 -3.93 -11.98 -25.64
N ASN A 261 -5.01 -11.34 -25.17
CA ASN A 261 -5.07 -10.71 -23.85
C ASN A 261 -4.93 -11.76 -22.74
N LYS A 262 -5.62 -12.89 -22.85
CA LYS A 262 -5.52 -14.01 -21.91
C LYS A 262 -4.07 -14.49 -21.75
N LYS A 263 -3.36 -14.70 -22.86
CA LYS A 263 -1.94 -15.10 -22.83
C LYS A 263 -1.06 -14.07 -22.11
N LYS A 264 -1.29 -12.78 -22.32
CA LYS A 264 -0.55 -11.72 -21.61
C LYS A 264 -0.83 -11.78 -20.09
N MET A 265 -2.09 -11.92 -19.71
CA MET A 265 -2.50 -12.00 -18.30
C MET A 265 -1.96 -13.26 -17.61
N GLU A 266 -1.96 -14.41 -18.29
CA GLU A 266 -1.38 -15.65 -17.78
C GLU A 266 0.14 -15.58 -17.56
N GLY A 267 0.83 -14.69 -18.28
CA GLY A 267 2.26 -14.45 -18.14
C GLY A 267 2.67 -13.64 -16.90
N THR A 268 1.72 -13.01 -16.22
CA THR A 268 1.98 -12.16 -15.04
C THR A 268 2.49 -12.97 -13.84
N TYR A 269 3.18 -12.28 -12.91
CA TYR A 269 3.63 -12.87 -11.65
C TYR A 269 2.47 -13.53 -10.89
N ILE A 270 1.37 -12.79 -10.69
CA ILE A 270 0.28 -13.29 -9.85
C ILE A 270 -0.46 -14.47 -10.49
N SER A 271 -0.61 -14.50 -11.82
CA SER A 271 -1.13 -15.68 -12.53
C SER A 271 -0.27 -16.93 -12.31
N LYS A 272 1.06 -16.78 -12.32
CA LYS A 272 1.99 -17.88 -12.06
C LYS A 272 1.89 -18.38 -10.63
N GLU A 273 1.80 -17.48 -9.65
CA GLU A 273 1.65 -17.87 -8.24
C GLU A 273 0.30 -18.56 -7.97
N ILE A 274 -0.81 -18.07 -8.54
CA ILE A 274 -2.11 -18.75 -8.47
C ILE A 274 -2.02 -20.17 -9.05
N LYS A 275 -1.44 -20.33 -10.25
CA LYS A 275 -1.27 -21.65 -10.88
C LYS A 275 -0.47 -22.61 -9.99
N LYS A 276 0.62 -22.13 -9.39
CA LYS A 276 1.48 -22.91 -8.49
C LYS A 276 0.75 -23.37 -7.23
N GLU A 277 -0.10 -22.53 -6.63
CA GLU A 277 -0.90 -22.91 -5.47
C GLU A 277 -1.99 -23.92 -5.81
N THR A 278 -2.66 -23.74 -6.94
CA THR A 278 -3.67 -24.68 -7.42
C THR A 278 -3.06 -26.06 -7.68
N MET A 279 -1.87 -26.14 -8.31
CA MET A 279 -1.18 -27.42 -8.55
C MET A 279 -0.82 -28.13 -7.25
N LYS A 280 -0.31 -27.43 -6.24
CA LYS A 280 -0.02 -28.02 -4.92
C LYS A 280 -1.26 -28.63 -4.27
N ASN A 281 -2.42 -27.99 -4.43
CA ASN A 281 -3.68 -28.49 -3.88
C ASN A 281 -4.15 -29.74 -4.64
N THR A 282 -3.95 -29.81 -5.96
CA THR A 282 -4.20 -31.02 -6.75
C THR A 282 -3.30 -32.16 -6.28
N ASP A 283 -2.00 -31.93 -6.14
CA ASP A 283 -1.05 -32.95 -5.67
C ASP A 283 -1.40 -33.46 -4.26
N TYR A 284 -1.81 -32.56 -3.35
CA TYR A 284 -2.25 -32.92 -2.01
C TYR A 284 -3.51 -33.79 -2.02
N LEU A 285 -4.50 -33.41 -2.83
CA LEU A 285 -5.74 -34.18 -2.98
C LEU A 285 -5.47 -35.57 -3.56
N ASP A 286 -4.65 -35.65 -4.62
CA ASP A 286 -4.29 -36.91 -5.27
C ASP A 286 -3.55 -37.84 -4.29
N LYS A 287 -2.62 -37.31 -3.49
CA LYS A 287 -1.96 -38.08 -2.43
C LYS A 287 -2.95 -38.65 -1.42
N TYR A 288 -3.85 -37.81 -0.90
CA TYR A 288 -4.83 -38.22 0.10
C TYR A 288 -5.81 -39.28 -0.44
N LEU A 289 -6.25 -39.13 -1.69
CA LEU A 289 -7.15 -40.11 -2.33
C LEU A 289 -6.47 -41.46 -2.60
N ASN A 290 -5.18 -41.45 -2.94
CA ASN A 290 -4.40 -42.67 -3.19
C ASN A 290 -3.98 -43.40 -1.90
N GLU A 291 -3.98 -42.73 -0.74
CA GLU A 291 -3.72 -43.35 0.58
C GLU A 291 -4.97 -44.02 1.19
N ILE A 292 -6.16 -43.82 0.59
CA ILE A 292 -7.43 -44.41 1.04
C ILE A 292 -7.80 -45.68 0.24
N GLN A 293 -7.02 -46.04 -0.79
CA GLN A 293 -7.13 -47.30 -1.53
C GLN A 293 -6.26 -48.40 -0.92
#